data_AF-A0A9J6GI16-F1
#
_entry.id   AF-A0A9J6GI16-F1
#
_cell.length_a   1.000
_cell.length_b   1.000
_cell.length_c   1.000
_cell.angle_alpha   90.00
_cell.angle_beta   90.00
_cell.angle_gamma   90.00
#
_symmetry.space_group_name_H-M   'P 1'
#
loop_
_entity.id
_entity.type
_entity.pdbx_description
1 polymer ?
#
loop_
_entity_poly.entity_id
_entity_poly.type
_entity_poly.pdbx_seq_one_letter_code
_entity_poly.pdbx_strand_id
1 'polypeptide(L)'
;MQEADWAVNPFAQTHERFLATRFTAEMLCADFAILAGSPRDDGMGGASLFGYIFAFDWQVWAMLVLFLQLLPLLLAIGDHLLLGVAMSASYIGHWYHLVKICCLEEPPEADVPQPPGGGVWWLANLILLTALTGNMKAGLTVRTAGERVDSIADVARRKDLTPILWKGTAYESVVKVRQPPTFCSRVARILY
;
A
#
# COMPACT_ATOMS: atom_id res chain seq x y z
N MET A 1 -12.96 53.02 30.63
CA MET A 1 -12.63 53.64 29.32
C MET A 1 -12.74 52.54 28.29
N GLN A 2 -13.46 52.76 27.19
CA GLN A 2 -13.45 51.85 26.03
C GLN A 2 -12.20 52.18 25.21
N GLU A 3 -11.35 51.18 24.96
CA GLU A 3 -10.11 51.36 24.19
C GLU A 3 -10.36 51.37 22.67
N ALA A 4 -11.48 50.82 22.21
CA ALA A 4 -11.88 50.80 20.80
C ALA A 4 -13.41 50.85 20.65
N ASP A 5 -13.90 51.66 19.70
CA ASP A 5 -15.33 51.81 19.40
C ASP A 5 -15.85 50.76 18.40
N TRP A 6 -14.97 50.28 17.51
CA TRP A 6 -15.26 49.22 16.57
C TRP A 6 -13.99 48.42 16.25
N ALA A 7 -14.16 47.14 15.93
CA ALA A 7 -13.06 46.26 15.54
C ALA A 7 -13.48 45.44 14.31
N VAL A 8 -12.65 45.48 13.26
CA VAL A 8 -12.81 44.65 12.05
C VAL A 8 -11.62 43.71 11.98
N ASN A 9 -11.88 42.43 12.23
CA ASN A 9 -10.91 41.33 12.18
C ASN A 9 -11.71 40.03 11.95
N PRO A 10 -11.13 38.95 11.38
CA PRO A 10 -11.75 37.62 11.40
C PRO A 10 -11.84 37.05 12.82
N PHE A 11 -12.83 37.51 13.58
CA PHE A 11 -13.18 36.95 14.87
C PHE A 11 -14.15 35.79 14.69
N ALA A 12 -13.83 34.65 15.30
CA ALA A 12 -14.81 33.60 15.52
C ALA A 12 -15.90 34.11 16.48
N GLN A 13 -17.15 33.99 16.05
CA GLN A 13 -18.33 34.34 16.84
C GLN A 13 -18.65 33.20 17.82
N THR A 14 -18.12 33.28 19.03
CA THR A 14 -18.42 32.31 20.11
C THR A 14 -19.45 32.86 21.06
N HIS A 15 -20.23 31.97 21.70
CA HIS A 15 -21.27 32.37 22.66
C HIS A 15 -20.76 33.32 23.75
N GLU A 16 -19.59 33.05 24.35
CA GLU A 16 -19.00 33.91 25.38
C GLU A 16 -18.68 35.33 24.89
N ARG A 17 -18.28 35.48 23.62
CA ARG A 17 -17.99 36.80 23.02
C ARG A 17 -19.27 37.56 22.68
N PHE A 18 -20.35 36.84 22.37
CA PHE A 18 -21.66 37.43 22.11
C PHE A 18 -22.27 38.05 23.38
N LEU A 19 -21.92 37.51 24.56
CA LEU A 19 -22.31 38.10 25.85
C LEU A 19 -21.57 39.41 26.15
N ALA A 20 -20.34 39.55 25.64
CA ALA A 20 -19.50 40.72 25.89
C ALA A 20 -19.68 41.84 24.85
N THR A 21 -20.02 41.51 23.60
CA THR A 21 -20.04 42.46 22.48
C THR A 21 -21.15 42.13 21.48
N ARG A 22 -21.61 43.15 20.73
CA ARG A 22 -22.58 42.95 19.63
C ARG A 22 -21.85 42.74 18.31
N PHE A 23 -22.17 41.65 17.62
CA PHE A 23 -21.63 41.33 16.29
C PHE A 23 -22.58 41.74 15.18
N THR A 24 -22.03 42.02 14.00
CA THR A 24 -22.77 42.15 12.74
C THR A 24 -23.05 40.78 12.13
N ALA A 25 -23.78 40.75 11.01
CA ALA A 25 -23.97 39.54 10.22
C ALA A 25 -22.64 38.87 9.85
N GLU A 26 -22.65 37.54 9.77
CA GLU A 26 -21.50 36.73 9.38
C GLU A 26 -21.07 37.06 7.94
N MET A 27 -19.83 37.50 7.77
CA MET A 27 -19.28 37.83 6.44
C MET A 27 -18.54 36.64 5.80
N LEU A 28 -18.10 35.67 6.61
CA LEU A 28 -17.34 34.50 6.16
C LEU A 28 -17.64 33.29 7.04
N CYS A 29 -17.96 32.16 6.40
CA CYS A 29 -18.04 30.86 7.06
C CYS A 29 -16.74 30.10 6.77
N ALA A 30 -16.01 29.73 7.82
CA ALA A 30 -14.79 28.93 7.72
C ALA A 30 -14.95 27.66 8.53
N ASP A 31 -14.81 26.52 7.86
CA ASP A 31 -14.86 25.21 8.50
C ASP A 31 -13.52 24.81 9.11
N PHE A 32 -13.59 23.89 10.08
CA PHE A 32 -12.43 23.26 10.66
C PHE A 32 -11.75 22.35 9.64
N ALA A 33 -10.54 22.71 9.22
CA ALA A 33 -9.69 21.87 8.39
C ALA A 33 -8.53 21.29 9.20
N ILE A 34 -8.21 20.02 8.98
CA ILE A 34 -7.00 19.39 9.51
C ILE A 34 -5.89 19.66 8.50
N LEU A 35 -4.87 20.40 8.95
CA LEU A 35 -3.65 20.59 8.17
C LEU A 35 -2.64 19.55 8.63
N ALA A 36 -2.47 18.50 7.82
CA ALA A 36 -1.41 17.52 7.98
C ALA A 36 -0.32 17.76 6.93
N GLY A 37 0.93 17.44 7.26
CA GLY A 37 1.99 17.37 6.26
C GLY A 37 1.59 16.38 5.17
N SER A 38 2.00 16.64 3.93
CA SER A 38 1.87 15.64 2.86
C SER A 38 2.50 14.34 3.36
N PRO A 39 1.79 13.19 3.34
CA PRO A 39 2.38 11.92 3.73
C PRO A 39 3.57 11.69 2.81
N ARG A 40 4.77 11.94 3.35
CA ARG A 40 6.02 11.58 2.72
C ARG A 40 6.18 10.13 3.08
N ASP A 41 6.19 9.30 2.05
CA ASP A 41 6.35 7.86 2.21
C ASP A 41 7.79 7.62 2.67
N ASP A 42 8.01 7.74 3.97
CA ASP A 42 9.30 7.65 4.62
C ASP A 42 9.69 6.18 4.74
N GLY A 43 9.88 5.51 3.61
CA GLY A 43 10.81 4.39 3.48
C GLY A 43 10.50 3.10 4.22
N MET A 44 9.58 3.05 5.18
CA MET A 44 9.25 1.82 5.91
C MET A 44 8.33 0.88 5.11
N GLY A 45 7.72 1.37 4.04
CA GLY A 45 7.23 0.60 2.89
C GLY A 45 8.03 0.89 1.61
N GLY A 46 9.16 1.59 1.73
CA GLY A 46 9.89 2.14 0.60
C GLY A 46 10.62 1.05 -0.16
N ALA A 47 10.21 0.83 -1.41
CA ALA A 47 10.98 0.14 -2.44
C ALA A 47 11.80 -1.06 -1.94
N SER A 48 11.22 -1.85 -1.04
CA SER A 48 11.80 -3.12 -0.63
C SER A 48 11.98 -3.91 -1.92
N LEU A 49 13.19 -4.34 -2.23
CA LEU A 49 13.47 -5.14 -3.42
C LEU A 49 12.55 -6.39 -3.48
N PHE A 50 12.14 -6.86 -2.30
CA PHE A 50 11.15 -7.91 -2.08
C PHE A 50 9.71 -7.54 -2.45
N GLY A 51 9.32 -6.27 -2.43
CA GLY A 51 8.01 -5.81 -2.91
C GLY A 51 7.79 -6.10 -4.39
N TYR A 52 8.87 -6.12 -5.19
CA TYR A 52 8.79 -6.54 -6.59
C TYR A 52 8.64 -8.06 -6.75
N ILE A 53 9.22 -8.84 -5.83
CA ILE A 53 9.01 -10.30 -5.78
C ILE A 53 7.57 -10.62 -5.34
N PHE A 54 7.00 -9.80 -4.46
CA PHE A 54 5.59 -9.84 -4.08
C PHE A 54 4.64 -9.14 -5.08
N ALA A 55 5.10 -8.81 -6.30
CA ALA A 55 4.21 -8.26 -7.32
C ALA A 55 3.06 -9.22 -7.64
N PHE A 56 3.29 -10.53 -7.53
CA PHE A 56 2.20 -11.52 -7.57
C PHE A 56 1.78 -11.98 -6.19
N ASP A 57 0.48 -12.28 -6.08
CA ASP A 57 -0.07 -12.96 -4.92
C ASP A 57 0.66 -14.28 -4.69
N TRP A 58 0.85 -14.63 -3.42
CA TRP A 58 1.53 -15.86 -3.01
C TRP A 58 0.92 -17.12 -3.65
N GLN A 59 -0.37 -17.06 -4.01
CA GLN A 59 -1.09 -18.12 -4.71
C GLN A 59 -0.47 -18.46 -6.07
N VAL A 60 -0.02 -17.45 -6.83
CA VAL A 60 0.63 -17.64 -8.14
C VAL A 60 1.96 -18.35 -7.96
N TRP A 61 2.74 -17.95 -6.95
CA TRP A 61 4.00 -18.60 -6.62
C TRP A 61 3.81 -20.05 -6.17
N ALA A 62 2.80 -20.31 -5.33
CA ALA A 62 2.46 -21.65 -4.90
C ALA A 62 2.05 -22.54 -6.08
N MET A 63 1.25 -22.01 -7.00
CA MET A 63 0.84 -22.72 -8.22
C MET A 63 2.04 -22.98 -9.14
N LEU A 64 2.94 -22.01 -9.33
CA LEU A 64 4.14 -22.18 -10.14
C LEU A 64 5.03 -23.30 -9.58
N VAL A 65 5.31 -23.29 -8.27
CA VAL A 65 6.09 -24.34 -7.60
C VAL A 65 5.40 -25.69 -7.72
N LEU A 66 4.09 -25.73 -7.52
CA LEU A 66 3.30 -26.96 -7.63
C LEU A 66 3.37 -27.54 -9.05
N PHE A 67 3.20 -26.72 -10.09
CA PHE A 67 3.35 -27.16 -11.48
C PHE A 67 4.78 -27.63 -11.77
N LEU A 68 5.79 -26.94 -11.25
CA LEU A 68 7.20 -27.29 -11.42
C LEU A 68 7.55 -28.65 -10.79
N GLN A 69 6.78 -29.14 -9.80
CA GLN A 69 6.97 -30.47 -9.23
C GLN A 69 6.06 -31.53 -9.88
N LEU A 70 4.81 -31.18 -10.20
CA LEU A 70 3.83 -32.14 -10.73
C LEU A 70 4.08 -32.51 -12.19
N LEU A 71 4.45 -31.56 -13.04
CA LEU A 71 4.73 -31.81 -14.46
C LEU A 71 5.90 -32.80 -14.67
N PRO A 72 7.09 -32.62 -14.06
CA PRO A 72 8.18 -33.58 -14.24
C PRO A 72 7.87 -34.93 -13.59
N LEU A 73 7.06 -34.97 -12.51
CA LEU A 73 6.58 -36.22 -11.94
C LEU A 73 5.68 -36.99 -12.91
N LEU A 74 4.73 -36.31 -13.55
CA LEU A 74 3.80 -36.91 -14.51
C LEU A 74 4.53 -37.43 -15.75
N LEU A 75 5.51 -36.66 -16.25
CA LEU A 75 6.38 -37.08 -17.37
C LEU A 75 7.25 -38.28 -16.99
N ALA A 76 7.86 -38.27 -15.80
CA ALA A 76 8.67 -39.39 -15.31
C ALA A 76 7.87 -40.67 -15.11
N ILE A 77 6.60 -40.55 -14.68
CA ILE A 77 5.67 -41.69 -14.62
C ILE A 77 5.38 -42.21 -16.04
N GLY A 78 5.14 -41.32 -17.00
CA GLY A 78 4.93 -41.67 -18.40
C GLY A 78 6.12 -42.45 -18.99
N ASP A 79 7.33 -41.94 -18.79
CA ASP A 79 8.57 -42.60 -19.23
C ASP A 79 8.80 -43.95 -18.55
N HIS A 80 8.51 -44.04 -17.26
CA HIS A 80 8.66 -45.30 -16.53
C HIS A 80 7.69 -46.36 -17.06
N LEU A 81 6.43 -45.98 -17.34
CA LEU A 81 5.40 -46.86 -17.85
C LEU A 81 5.59 -47.25 -19.33
N LEU A 82 6.06 -46.32 -20.17
CA LEU A 82 6.17 -46.51 -21.62
C LEU A 82 7.54 -47.03 -22.07
N LEU A 83 8.61 -46.58 -21.41
CA LEU A 83 10.00 -46.82 -21.83
C LEU A 83 10.81 -47.64 -20.81
N GLY A 84 10.23 -47.93 -19.63
CA GLY A 84 10.89 -48.72 -18.58
C GLY A 84 12.12 -48.04 -17.96
N VAL A 85 12.26 -46.72 -18.12
CA VAL A 85 13.40 -45.95 -17.62
C VAL A 85 13.31 -45.77 -16.10
N ALA A 86 14.45 -45.65 -15.42
CA ALA A 86 14.49 -45.37 -13.99
C ALA A 86 13.81 -44.02 -13.67
N MET A 87 12.78 -44.06 -12.82
CA MET A 87 11.91 -42.93 -12.50
C MET A 87 12.68 -41.71 -11.98
N SER A 88 13.71 -41.92 -11.14
CA SER A 88 14.51 -40.83 -10.55
C SER A 88 15.38 -40.11 -11.57
N ALA A 89 16.00 -40.84 -12.50
CA ALA A 89 16.85 -40.26 -13.54
C ALA A 89 16.00 -39.46 -14.55
N SER A 90 14.85 -40.02 -14.97
CA SER A 90 13.91 -39.31 -15.85
C SER A 90 13.34 -38.07 -15.15
N TYR A 91 12.94 -38.16 -13.87
CA TYR A 91 12.43 -37.01 -13.12
C TYR A 91 13.43 -35.85 -13.05
N ILE A 92 14.68 -36.12 -12.68
CA ILE A 92 15.71 -35.07 -12.55
C ILE A 92 15.99 -34.42 -13.91
N GLY A 93 16.02 -35.20 -14.98
CA GLY A 93 16.17 -34.68 -16.35
C GLY A 93 15.03 -33.74 -16.73
N HIS A 94 13.79 -34.17 -16.56
CA HIS A 94 12.60 -33.37 -16.85
C HIS A 94 12.51 -32.11 -15.97
N TRP A 95 12.80 -32.25 -14.67
CA TRP A 95 12.80 -31.13 -13.74
C TRP A 95 13.84 -30.09 -14.13
N TYR A 96 15.07 -30.51 -14.45
CA TYR A 96 16.13 -29.62 -14.90
C TYR A 96 15.74 -28.89 -16.20
N HIS A 97 15.16 -29.60 -17.18
CA HIS A 97 14.68 -28.98 -18.41
C HIS A 97 13.57 -27.95 -18.17
N LEU A 98 12.60 -28.23 -17.30
CA LEU A 98 11.51 -27.29 -16.99
C LEU A 98 12.00 -26.05 -16.23
N VAL A 99 12.96 -26.22 -15.31
CA VAL A 99 13.64 -25.11 -14.62
C VAL A 99 14.45 -24.28 -15.62
N LYS A 100 15.19 -24.92 -16.52
CA LYS A 100 15.97 -24.26 -17.57
C LYS A 100 15.07 -23.38 -18.44
N ILE A 101 13.94 -23.92 -18.90
CA ILE A 101 12.93 -23.18 -19.67
C ILE A 101 12.33 -22.02 -18.86
N CYS A 102 12.05 -22.23 -17.58
CA CYS A 102 11.47 -21.21 -16.70
C CYS A 102 12.43 -20.03 -16.41
N CYS A 103 13.72 -20.31 -16.24
CA CYS A 103 14.70 -19.29 -15.82
C CYS A 103 15.49 -18.66 -16.97
N LEU A 104 15.73 -19.39 -18.06
CA LEU A 104 16.58 -18.94 -19.17
C LEU A 104 15.78 -18.60 -20.44
N GLU A 105 14.45 -18.77 -20.42
CA GLU A 105 13.55 -18.56 -21.56
C GLU A 105 13.97 -19.30 -22.84
N GLU A 106 14.79 -20.34 -22.69
CA GLU A 106 15.39 -21.04 -23.82
C GLU A 106 14.28 -21.71 -24.63
N PRO A 107 14.19 -21.43 -25.94
CA PRO A 107 13.21 -22.08 -26.78
C PRO A 107 13.48 -23.59 -26.79
N PRO A 108 12.43 -24.39 -26.92
CA PRO A 108 12.60 -25.84 -27.05
C PRO A 108 13.49 -26.16 -28.26
N GLU A 109 14.72 -26.63 -28.01
CA GLU A 109 15.64 -27.06 -29.06
C GLU A 109 15.02 -28.19 -29.88
N ALA A 110 15.09 -28.08 -31.21
CA ALA A 110 14.50 -29.03 -32.15
C ALA A 110 15.24 -30.38 -32.21
N ASP A 111 16.51 -30.40 -31.79
CA ASP A 111 17.40 -31.56 -31.90
C ASP A 111 17.44 -32.45 -30.63
N VAL A 112 16.79 -32.02 -29.55
CA VAL A 112 16.72 -32.78 -28.28
C VAL A 112 15.34 -33.41 -28.14
N PRO A 113 15.21 -34.67 -27.67
CA PRO A 113 13.92 -35.26 -27.32
C PRO A 113 13.20 -34.40 -26.28
N GLN A 114 12.23 -33.62 -26.75
CA GLN A 114 11.41 -32.73 -25.93
C GLN A 114 10.37 -33.54 -25.17
N PRO A 115 10.14 -33.26 -23.88
CA PRO A 115 8.97 -33.79 -23.21
C PRO A 115 7.70 -33.33 -23.93
N PRO A 116 6.69 -34.20 -24.09
CA PRO A 116 5.41 -33.82 -24.66
C PRO A 116 4.82 -32.64 -23.86
N GLY A 117 4.63 -31.50 -24.51
CA GLY A 117 4.13 -30.27 -23.87
C GLY A 117 5.19 -29.22 -23.51
N GLY A 118 6.47 -29.44 -23.82
CA GLY A 118 7.54 -28.44 -23.58
C GLY A 118 7.27 -27.07 -24.20
N GLY A 119 6.71 -27.04 -25.42
CA GLY A 119 6.31 -25.77 -26.08
C GLY A 119 5.14 -25.05 -25.41
N VAL A 120 4.18 -25.79 -24.84
CA VAL A 120 3.06 -25.22 -24.07
C VAL A 120 3.57 -24.64 -22.76
N TRP A 121 4.48 -25.35 -22.08
CA TRP A 121 5.14 -24.85 -20.87
C TRP A 121 5.96 -23.59 -21.15
N TRP A 122 6.74 -23.57 -22.24
CA TRP A 122 7.50 -22.40 -22.66
C TRP A 122 6.58 -21.19 -22.93
N LEU A 123 5.49 -21.38 -23.69
CA LEU A 123 4.54 -20.31 -23.98
C LEU A 123 3.84 -19.79 -22.69
N ALA A 124 3.49 -20.68 -21.77
CA ALA A 124 2.91 -20.31 -20.49
C ALA A 124 3.88 -19.46 -19.65
N ASN A 125 5.17 -19.81 -19.62
CA ASN A 125 6.20 -19.01 -18.95
C ASN A 125 6.36 -17.63 -19.58
N LEU A 126 6.32 -17.53 -20.92
CA LEU A 126 6.38 -16.24 -21.63
C LEU A 126 5.20 -15.34 -21.23
N ILE A 127 3.98 -15.89 -21.17
CA ILE A 127 2.79 -15.16 -20.72
C ILE A 127 2.94 -14.72 -19.25
N LEU A 128 3.46 -15.60 -18.38
CA LEU A 128 3.66 -15.28 -16.97
C LEU A 128 4.70 -14.17 -16.76
N LEU A 129 5.84 -14.22 -17.47
CA LEU A 129 6.92 -13.23 -17.36
C LEU A 129 6.53 -11.88 -17.96
N THR A 130 5.76 -11.88 -19.05
CA THR A 130 5.21 -10.64 -19.62
C THR A 130 4.17 -10.00 -18.68
N ALA A 131 3.32 -10.79 -18.04
CA ALA A 131 2.41 -10.31 -17.01
C ALA A 131 3.15 -9.79 -15.77
N LEU A 132 4.20 -10.50 -15.31
CA LEU A 132 5.05 -10.08 -14.18
C LEU A 132 5.67 -8.71 -14.46
N THR A 133 6.30 -8.58 -15.62
CA THR A 133 6.98 -7.36 -16.05
C THR A 133 5.98 -6.21 -16.18
N GLY A 134 4.78 -6.48 -16.72
CA GLY A 134 3.70 -5.50 -16.81
C GLY A 134 3.26 -5.00 -15.44
N ASN A 135 3.07 -5.91 -14.48
CA ASN A 135 2.65 -5.55 -13.13
C ASN A 135 3.74 -4.82 -12.34
N MET A 136 5.00 -5.25 -12.47
CA MET A 136 6.14 -4.53 -11.90
C MET A 136 6.24 -3.11 -12.44
N LYS A 137 6.06 -2.93 -13.75
CA LYS A 137 6.04 -1.60 -14.39
C LYS A 137 4.89 -0.74 -13.86
N ALA A 138 3.70 -1.31 -13.71
CA ALA A 138 2.55 -0.60 -13.14
C ALA A 138 2.83 -0.15 -11.69
N GLY A 139 3.36 -1.05 -10.85
CA GLY A 139 3.75 -0.74 -9.47
C GLY A 139 4.84 0.33 -9.36
N LEU A 140 5.76 0.39 -10.33
CA LEU A 140 6.77 1.46 -10.42
C LEU A 140 6.20 2.82 -10.82
N THR A 141 5.08 2.84 -11.55
CA THR A 141 4.45 4.09 -12.02
C THR A 141 3.44 4.67 -11.04
N VAL A 142 2.74 3.83 -10.28
CA VAL A 142 1.71 4.27 -9.35
C VAL A 142 2.31 4.38 -7.95
N ARG A 143 2.59 5.61 -7.50
CA ARG A 143 2.86 5.88 -6.09
C ARG A 143 1.52 5.93 -5.36
N THR A 144 1.22 4.90 -4.56
CA THR A 144 0.06 4.95 -3.68
C THR A 144 0.30 6.07 -2.66
N ALA A 145 -0.65 7.00 -2.57
CA ALA A 145 -0.59 8.04 -1.55
C ALA A 145 -0.64 7.34 -0.19
N GLY A 146 0.33 7.63 0.69
CA GLY A 146 0.37 7.08 2.04
C GLY A 146 -0.92 7.36 2.82
N GLU A 147 -1.12 6.61 3.90
CA GLU A 147 -2.36 6.62 4.69
C GLU A 147 -2.74 8.04 5.16
N ARG A 148 -3.76 8.62 4.52
CA ARG A 148 -4.24 9.96 4.83
C ARG A 148 -4.99 9.98 6.16
N VAL A 149 -5.05 11.16 6.76
CA VAL A 149 -5.85 11.42 7.96
C VAL A 149 -7.04 12.26 7.54
N ASP A 150 -8.18 11.62 7.38
CA ASP A 150 -9.38 12.27 6.84
C ASP A 150 -10.29 12.81 7.95
N SER A 151 -10.12 12.35 9.20
CA SER A 151 -10.95 12.78 10.32
C SER A 151 -10.15 13.05 11.60
N ILE A 152 -10.71 13.89 12.46
CA ILE A 152 -10.16 14.15 13.80
C ILE A 152 -10.25 12.91 14.70
N ALA A 153 -11.17 12.00 14.41
CA ALA A 153 -11.29 10.71 15.09
C ALA A 153 -10.09 9.81 14.76
N ASP A 154 -9.59 9.86 13.52
CA ASP A 154 -8.38 9.11 13.13
C ASP A 154 -7.13 9.69 13.79
N VAL A 155 -7.05 11.02 13.92
CA VAL A 155 -6.00 11.69 14.72
C VAL A 155 -6.05 11.22 16.19
N ALA A 156 -7.25 11.07 16.75
CA ALA A 156 -7.40 10.62 18.14
C ALA A 156 -6.98 9.15 18.34
N ARG A 157 -7.21 8.30 17.33
CA ARG A 157 -6.86 6.86 17.36
C ARG A 157 -5.36 6.62 17.20
N ARG A 158 -4.68 7.34 16.30
CA ARG A 158 -3.25 7.19 16.06
C ARG A 158 -2.46 7.81 17.22
N LYS A 159 -1.67 7.02 17.95
CA LYS A 159 -0.87 7.50 19.10
C LYS A 159 0.36 8.30 18.67
N ASP A 160 0.75 8.13 17.43
CA ASP A 160 2.01 8.60 16.86
C ASP A 160 1.87 10.03 16.31
N LEU A 161 0.63 10.50 16.12
CA LEU A 161 0.31 11.86 15.70
C LEU A 161 0.13 12.76 16.92
N THR A 162 0.85 13.88 16.96
CA THR A 162 0.66 14.90 18.00
C THR A 162 -0.15 16.06 17.40
N PRO A 163 -1.44 16.23 17.77
CA PRO A 163 -2.22 17.36 17.29
C PRO A 163 -1.72 18.65 17.93
N ILE A 164 -1.57 19.69 17.12
CA ILE A 164 -1.17 21.02 17.56
C ILE A 164 -2.38 21.95 17.46
N LEU A 165 -2.67 22.68 18.52
CA LEU A 165 -3.75 23.67 18.56
C LEU A 165 -3.24 25.02 19.07
N TRP A 166 -3.66 26.10 18.41
CA TRP A 166 -3.35 27.46 18.85
C TRP A 166 -4.14 27.82 20.10
N LYS A 167 -3.42 28.21 21.15
CA LYS A 167 -4.01 28.60 22.43
C LYS A 167 -4.76 29.93 22.29
N GLY A 168 -5.86 30.10 23.04
CA GLY A 168 -6.63 31.36 23.03
C GLY A 168 -7.52 31.57 21.80
N THR A 169 -7.55 30.59 20.89
CA THR A 169 -8.50 30.58 19.78
C THR A 169 -9.84 30.01 20.21
N ALA A 170 -10.90 30.35 19.47
CA ALA A 170 -12.21 29.73 19.65
C ALA A 170 -12.20 28.20 19.41
N TYR A 171 -11.17 27.69 18.75
CA TYR A 171 -11.01 26.27 18.50
C TYR A 171 -10.72 25.48 19.78
N GLU A 172 -10.05 26.11 20.76
CA GLU A 172 -9.76 25.49 22.05
C GLU A 172 -11.04 25.18 22.85
N SER A 173 -12.05 26.05 22.82
CA SER A 173 -13.31 25.81 23.53
C SER A 173 -14.14 24.72 22.84
N VAL A 174 -14.17 24.69 21.51
CA VAL A 174 -14.91 23.67 20.75
C VAL A 174 -14.32 22.27 20.97
N VAL A 175 -12.99 22.14 20.95
CA VAL A 175 -12.31 20.86 21.18
C VAL A 175 -12.53 20.35 22.61
N LYS A 176 -12.46 21.22 23.62
CA LYS A 176 -12.69 20.85 25.02
C LYS A 176 -14.11 20.36 25.29
N VAL A 177 -15.11 20.87 24.58
CA VAL A 177 -16.52 20.51 24.78
C VAL A 177 -16.88 19.20 24.07
N ARG A 178 -16.30 18.92 22.89
CA ARG A 178 -16.72 17.78 22.05
C ARG A 178 -15.82 16.54 22.11
N GLN A 179 -14.55 16.66 22.50
CA GLN A 179 -13.60 15.54 22.38
C GLN A 179 -13.37 14.83 23.73
N PRO A 180 -13.04 13.52 23.71
CA PRO A 180 -12.76 12.76 24.93
C PRO A 180 -11.54 13.34 25.67
N PRO A 181 -11.48 13.19 27.01
CA PRO A 181 -10.42 13.79 27.82
C PRO A 181 -9.02 13.28 27.46
N THR A 182 -8.91 12.08 26.91
CA THR A 182 -7.66 11.47 26.40
C THR A 182 -7.09 12.17 25.17
N PHE A 183 -7.93 12.84 24.37
CA PHE A 183 -7.49 13.66 23.26
C PHE A 183 -6.97 15.00 23.77
N CYS A 184 -7.69 15.64 24.70
CA CYS A 184 -7.31 16.93 25.27
C CYS A 184 -5.94 16.93 25.98
N SER A 185 -5.53 15.80 26.57
CA SER A 185 -4.21 15.67 27.21
C SER A 185 -3.05 15.55 26.23
N ARG A 186 -3.31 15.20 24.96
CA ARG A 186 -2.29 15.00 23.91
C ARG A 186 -2.09 16.23 23.02
N VAL A 187 -2.98 17.21 23.11
CA VAL A 187 -2.90 18.43 22.29
C VAL A 187 -1.75 19.30 22.79
N ALA A 188 -0.73 19.46 21.95
CA ALA A 188 0.34 20.42 22.18
C ALA A 188 -0.18 21.83 21.90
N ARG A 189 0.01 22.75 22.85
CA ARG A 189 -0.42 24.15 22.72
C ARG A 189 0.76 25.03 22.35
N ILE A 190 0.63 25.80 21.28
CA ILE A 190 1.58 26.86 20.95
C ILE A 190 1.16 28.12 21.71
N LEU A 191 2.08 28.68 22.50
CA LEU A 191 1.96 29.96 23.20
C LEU A 191 2.65 31.04 22.36
N TYR A 192 1.94 32.14 22.12
CA TYR A 192 2.54 33.45 21.82
C TYR A 192 2.09 34.40 22.93
#